data_AF-A0A026X277-F1
#
_entry.id   AF-A0A026X277-F1
#
_cell.length_a   1.000
_cell.length_b   1.000
_cell.length_c   1.000
_cell.angle_alpha   90.00
_cell.angle_beta   90.00
_cell.angle_gamma   90.00
#
_symmetry.space_group_name_H-M   'P 1'
#
loop_
_entity.id
_entity.type
_entity.pdbx_description
1 polymer ?
#
loop_
_entity_poly.entity_id
_entity_poly.type
_entity_poly.pdbx_seq_one_letter_code
_entity_poly.pdbx_strand_id
1 'polypeptide(L)' 'FFNNEMADMHFMYGRANGSSLAARRLYMEKFPNRRVPSHVLIQNFRLCELGSFRTRHRDSDRPRSVSTLNIAFEGL' A
#
# COMPACT_ATOMS: atom_id res chain seq x y z
N PHE A 1 -4.49 6.51 9.60
CA PHE A 1 -5.26 5.29 9.33
C PHE A 1 -4.41 4.13 9.76
N PHE A 2 -4.96 3.23 10.57
CA PHE A 2 -4.29 2.00 10.96
C PHE A 2 -4.29 0.98 9.81
N ASN A 3 -3.45 -0.06 9.89
CA ASN A 3 -3.31 -1.06 8.83
C ASN A 3 -4.64 -1.75 8.49
N ASN A 4 -5.50 -2.00 9.49
CA ASN A 4 -6.84 -2.55 9.28
C ASN A 4 -7.76 -1.58 8.53
N GLU A 5 -7.75 -0.29 8.86
CA GLU A 5 -8.54 0.73 8.14
C GLU A 5 -8.07 0.86 6.69
N MET A 6 -6.77 0.79 6.44
CA MET A 6 -6.20 0.81 5.09
C MET A 6 -6.64 -0.39 4.26
N ALA A 7 -6.67 -1.59 4.85
CA ALA A 7 -7.17 -2.79 4.21
C ALA A 7 -8.67 -2.68 3.89
N ASP A 8 -9.48 -2.21 4.84
CA ASP A 8 -10.91 -2.01 4.65
C ASP A 8 -11.21 -0.97 3.55
N MET A 9 -10.46 0.13 3.50
CA MET A 9 -10.56 1.10 2.41
C MET A 9 -10.21 0.50 1.05
N HIS A 10 -9.16 -0.31 0.99
CA HIS A 10 -8.75 -0.97 -0.24
C HIS A 10 -9.83 -1.94 -0.74
N PHE A 11 -10.43 -2.71 0.18
CA PHE A 11 -11.56 -3.58 -0.12
C PHE A 11 -12.76 -2.80 -0.69
N MET A 12 -13.10 -1.66 -0.09
CA MET A 12 -14.17 -0.80 -0.59
C MET A 12 -13.87 -0.20 -1.97
N TYR A 13 -12.60 0.11 -2.23
CA TYR A 13 -12.16 0.58 -3.54
C TYR A 13 -12.37 -0.46 -4.64
N GLY A 14 -12.00 -1.71 -4.38
CA GLY A 14 -12.30 -2.83 -5.27
C GLY A 14 -13.81 -3.03 -5.45
N ARG A 15 -14.58 -3.01 -4.37
CA ARG A 15 -16.06 -3.14 -4.42
C ARG A 15 -16.74 -2.01 -5.20
N ALA A 16 -16.14 -0.83 -5.23
CA ALA A 16 -16.60 0.32 -5.98
C ALA A 16 -16.13 0.34 -7.45
N ASN A 17 -15.58 -0.77 -7.95
CA ASN A 17 -15.04 -0.89 -9.31
C ASN A 17 -14.04 0.23 -9.66
N GLY A 18 -13.15 0.56 -8.72
CA GLY A 18 -12.11 1.58 -8.93
C GLY A 18 -12.57 3.03 -8.77
N SER A 19 -13.83 3.28 -8.39
CA SER A 19 -14.33 4.64 -8.14
C SER A 19 -14.05 5.08 -6.70
N SER A 20 -13.17 6.08 -6.53
CA SER A 20 -12.79 6.60 -5.21
C SER A 20 -13.94 7.26 -4.45
N LEU A 21 -14.86 7.92 -5.17
CA LEU A 21 -16.03 8.58 -4.56
C LEU A 21 -17.05 7.55 -4.07
N ALA A 22 -17.32 6.52 -4.88
CA ALA A 22 -18.24 5.45 -4.49
C ALA A 22 -17.65 4.62 -3.35
N ALA A 23 -16.36 4.31 -3.39
CA ALA A 23 -15.65 3.64 -2.31
C ALA A 23 -15.73 4.42 -0.99
N ARG A 24 -15.61 5.75 -1.03
CA ARG A 24 -15.76 6.60 0.16
C ARG A 24 -17.16 6.47 0.76
N ARG A 25 -18.19 6.50 -0.07
CA ARG A 25 -19.59 6.35 0.37
C ARG A 25 -19.82 4.99 1.01
N LEU A 26 -19.36 3.92 0.37
CA LEU A 26 -19.44 2.54 0.91
C LEU A 26 -18.68 2.39 2.23
N TYR A 27 -17.51 3.04 2.36
CA TYR A 27 -16.75 3.04 3.60
C TYR A 27 -17.48 3.76 4.73
N MET A 28 -18.08 4.92 4.45
CA MET A 28 -18.88 5.67 5.44
C MET A 28 -20.11 4.87 5.89
N GLU A 29 -20.80 4.23 4.96
CA GLU A 29 -21.99 3.42 5.23
C GLU A 29 -21.66 2.20 6.10
N LYS A 30 -20.57 1.48 5.77
CA LYS A 30 -20.18 0.28 6.52
C LYS A 30 -19.52 0.60 7.87
N PHE A 31 -18.87 1.76 8.00
CA PHE A 31 -18.12 2.13 9.20
C PHE A 31 -18.48 3.55 9.68
N PRO A 32 -19.70 3.76 10.20
CA PRO A 32 -20.19 5.09 10.56
C PRO A 32 -19.37 5.77 11.68
N ASN A 33 -18.75 4.98 12.56
CA ASN A 33 -17.96 5.47 13.70
C ASN A 33 -16.47 5.66 13.38
N ARG A 34 -16.04 5.44 12.14
CA ARG A 34 -14.63 5.56 11.74
C ARG A 34 -14.37 6.89 11.04
N ARG A 35 -13.09 7.30 11.05
CA ARG A 35 -12.65 8.48 10.30
C ARG A 35 -12.86 8.25 8.81
N VAL A 36 -13.51 9.22 8.15
CA VAL A 36 -13.75 9.17 6.71
C VAL A 36 -12.46 9.48 5.95
N PRO A 37 -12.00 8.59 5.07
CA PRO A 37 -10.85 8.84 4.23
C PRO A 37 -11.12 9.85 3.11
N SER A 38 -10.09 10.63 2.76
CA SER A 38 -10.16 11.53 1.62
C SER A 38 -10.21 10.73 0.32
N HIS A 39 -10.90 11.25 -0.70
CA HIS A 39 -11.01 10.55 -1.98
C HIS A 39 -9.63 10.39 -2.67
N VAL A 40 -8.70 11.31 -2.42
CA VAL A 40 -7.31 11.26 -2.94
C VAL A 40 -6.55 10.09 -2.35
N LEU A 41 -6.71 9.82 -1.05
CA LEU A 41 -6.10 8.64 -0.42
C LEU A 41 -6.63 7.36 -1.06
N ILE A 42 -7.94 7.29 -1.27
CA ILE A 42 -8.58 6.14 -1.91
C ILE A 42 -8.13 6.00 -3.38
N GLN A 43 -7.95 7.12 -4.08
CA GLN A 43 -7.44 7.12 -5.45
C GLN A 43 -6.02 6.56 -5.54
N ASN A 44 -5.20 6.62 -4.49
CA ASN A 44 -3.89 5.97 -4.51
C ASN A 44 -3.95 4.43 -4.49
N PHE A 45 -5.13 3.82 -4.34
CA PHE A 45 -5.32 2.37 -4.39
C PHE A 45 -5.52 1.80 -5.81
N ARG A 46 -5.23 2.58 -6.86
CA ARG A 46 -5.31 2.21 -8.29
C ARG A 46 -4.32 1.10 -8.71
N LEU A 47 -4.30 -0.05 -8.03
CA LEU A 47 -3.47 -1.18 -8.41
C LEU A 47 -3.85 -1.76 -9.77
N CYS A 48 -5.14 -1.81 -10.08
CA CYS A 48 -5.59 -2.33 -11.37
C CYS A 48 -5.24 -1.42 -12.55
N GLU A 49 -5.17 -0.09 -12.35
CA GLU A 49 -4.87 0.85 -13.44
C GLU A 49 -3.38 1.21 -13.55
N LEU A 50 -2.65 1.28 -12.42
CA LEU A 50 -1.27 1.75 -12.38
C LEU A 50 -0.27 0.68 -11.91
N GLY A 51 -0.73 -0.53 -11.57
CA GLY A 51 0.11 -1.67 -11.24
C GLY A 51 1.02 -1.52 -10.02
N SER A 52 0.92 -0.43 -9.26
CA SER A 52 1.84 -0.14 -8.17
C SER A 52 1.19 0.58 -7.00
N PHE A 53 1.56 0.17 -5.79
CA PHE A 53 1.45 1.02 -4.62
C PHE A 53 2.62 2.01 -4.66
N ARG A 54 2.35 3.32 -4.66
CA ARG A 54 3.37 4.32 -4.35
C ARG A 54 3.71 4.25 -2.86
N THR A 55 4.63 3.36 -2.51
CA THR A 55 5.26 3.39 -1.19
C THR A 55 6.08 4.67 -1.05
N ARG A 56 5.83 5.47 -0.01
CA ARG A 56 6.76 6.52 0.41
C ARG A 56 7.98 5.84 1.04
N HIS A 57 8.96 5.53 0.22
CA HIS A 57 10.21 4.91 0.64
C HIS A 57 11.14 5.96 1.26
N ARG A 58 10.84 6.41 2.50
CA ARG A 58 11.80 7.21 3.29
C ARG A 58 12.44 6.42 4.43
N ASP A 59 11.78 5.37 4.92
CA ASP A 59 12.23 4.60 6.09
C ASP A 59 12.25 3.08 5.85
N SER A 60 12.16 2.64 4.59
CA SER A 60 12.18 1.21 4.22
C SER A 60 13.60 0.68 3.96
N ASP A 61 14.62 1.32 4.52
CA ASP A 61 16.00 0.86 4.46
C ASP A 61 16.18 -0.35 5.38
N ARG A 62 15.88 -1.53 4.85
CA ARG A 62 16.57 -2.74 5.32
C ARG A 62 18.01 -2.64 4.81
N PRO A 63 19.02 -2.57 5.68
CA PRO A 63 20.40 -2.54 5.21
C PRO A 63 20.65 -3.78 4.36
N ARG A 64 21.11 -3.57 3.13
CA ARG A 64 21.41 -4.63 2.20
C ARG A 64 22.58 -5.43 2.77
N SER A 65 22.32 -6.65 3.25
CA SER A 65 23.38 -7.57 3.68
C SER A 65 24.05 -8.11 2.42
N VAL A 66 25.17 -7.52 2.03
CA VAL A 66 26.04 -8.05 0.97
C VAL A 66 26.93 -9.11 1.59
N SER A 67 26.65 -10.38 1.32
CA SER A 67 27.56 -11.47 1.64
C SER A 67 28.58 -11.60 0.52
N THR A 68 29.76 -11.00 0.70
CA THR A 68 30.92 -11.23 -0.17
C THR A 68 31.43 -12.65 0.07
N LEU A 69 31.39 -13.51 -0.96
CA LEU A 69 32.09 -14.79 -0.93
C LEU A 69 33.60 -14.48 -0.96
N ASN A 70 34.30 -14.77 0.13
CA ASN A 70 35.75 -14.66 0.19
C ASN A 70 36.34 -15.87 -0.55
N ILE A 71 36.44 -15.78 -1.88
CA ILE A 71 37.17 -16.75 -2.68
C ILE A 71 38.65 -16.43 -2.44
N ALA A 72 39.24 -17.10 -1.46
CA ALA A 72 40.69 -17.11 -1.29
C ALA A 72 41.28 -17.75 -2.55
N PHE A 73 41.87 -16.94 -3.42
CA PHE A 73 42.85 -17.42 -4.39
C PHE A 73 44.10 -17.80 -3.59
N GLU A 74 44.12 -19.01 -3.05
CA GLU A 74 45.35 -19.68 -2.66
C GLU A 74 46.09 -20.00 -3.97
N GLY A 75 47.11 -19.20 -4.27
CA GLY A 75 48.07 -19.51 -5.31
C GLY A 75 49.02 -20.59 -4.82
N LEU A 76 49.20 -21.63 -5.64
CA LEU A 76 50.46 -22.32 -5.92
C LEU A 76 50.28 -23.20 -7.16
#